data_AF-A0A3G3JT59-F1
#
_entry.id   AF-A0A3G3JT59-F1
#
_cell.length_a   1.000
_cell.length_b   1.000
_cell.length_c   1.000
_cell.angle_alpha   90.00
_cell.angle_beta   90.00
_cell.angle_gamma   90.00
#
_symmetry.space_group_name_H-M   'P 1'
#
loop_
_entity.id
_entity.type
_entity.pdbx_description
1 polymer ?
#
loop_
_entity_poly.entity_id
_entity_poly.type
_entity_poly.pdbx_seq_one_letter_code
_entity_poly.pdbx_strand_id
1 'polypeptide(L)'
;MSPIARTVYLYGLYLIVAGLVFLLLPGWFGPLFGVGPEDRGWLRLIGLLIADLGLFYSFIGRYDHEPLCRLTVFARVGVAIVSALLVFSGSVPKPFLLLGLIDLAGAIWTQLQPAKRRSTWR
;
A
#
# COMPACT_ATOMS: atom_id res chain seq x y z
N MET A 1 -14.35 2.16 -14.80
CA MET A 1 -13.91 2.33 -13.40
C MET A 1 -14.10 3.79 -13.04
N SER A 2 -14.67 4.09 -11.88
CA SER A 2 -14.70 5.47 -11.38
C SER A 2 -13.28 6.03 -11.20
N PRO A 3 -13.10 7.35 -11.13
CA PRO A 3 -11.79 7.95 -10.84
C PRO A 3 -11.16 7.40 -9.55
N ILE A 4 -11.94 7.26 -8.47
CA ILE A 4 -11.51 6.64 -7.20
C ILE A 4 -11.03 5.19 -7.42
N ALA A 5 -11.81 4.38 -8.15
CA ALA A 5 -11.44 3.00 -8.38
C ALA A 5 -10.19 2.84 -9.26
N ARG A 6 -9.94 3.77 -10.18
CA ARG A 6 -8.73 3.79 -10.99
C ARG A 6 -7.48 4.03 -10.15
N THR A 7 -7.52 4.93 -9.18
CA THR A 7 -6.34 5.17 -8.31
C THR A 7 -6.07 3.97 -7.40
N VAL A 8 -7.11 3.32 -6.87
CA VAL A 8 -6.97 2.10 -6.06
C VAL A 8 -6.41 0.94 -6.90
N TYR A 9 -6.86 0.79 -8.14
CA TYR A 9 -6.33 -0.21 -9.06
C TYR A 9 -4.83 0.00 -9.34
N LEU A 10 -4.43 1.22 -9.71
CA LEU A 10 -3.03 1.54 -9.98
C LEU A 10 -2.15 1.37 -8.74
N TYR A 11 -2.67 1.76 -7.57
CA TYR A 11 -1.99 1.53 -6.30
C TYR A 11 -1.84 0.04 -6.00
N GLY A 12 -2.85 -0.78 -6.30
CA GLY A 12 -2.78 -2.24 -6.19
C GLY A 12 -1.69 -2.84 -7.07
N LEU A 13 -1.59 -2.40 -8.33
CA LEU A 13 -0.50 -2.84 -9.23
C LEU A 13 0.88 -2.45 -8.69
N TYR A 14 1.01 -1.24 -8.15
CA TYR A 14 2.23 -0.81 -7.46
C TYR A 14 2.57 -1.74 -6.29
N LEU A 15 1.60 -2.09 -5.44
CA LEU A 15 1.82 -3.01 -4.32
C LEU A 15 2.25 -4.39 -4.79
N ILE A 16 1.68 -4.93 -5.88
CA ILE A 16 2.12 -6.21 -6.46
C ILE A 16 3.60 -6.13 -6.83
N VAL A 17 4.00 -5.10 -7.59
CA VAL A 17 5.40 -4.93 -8.01
C VAL A 17 6.31 -4.74 -6.81
N ALA A 18 5.94 -3.88 -5.86
CA ALA A 18 6.71 -3.63 -4.65
C ALA A 18 6.87 -4.93 -3.84
N GLY A 19 5.79 -5.64 -3.56
CA GLY A 19 5.80 -6.90 -2.82
C GLY A 19 6.67 -7.96 -3.50
N LEU A 20 6.59 -8.10 -4.82
CA LEU A 20 7.45 -9.00 -5.59
C LEU A 20 8.93 -8.61 -5.49
N VAL A 21 9.26 -7.31 -5.47
CA VAL A 21 10.62 -6.85 -5.26
C VAL A 21 11.14 -7.24 -3.87
N PHE A 22 10.34 -7.06 -2.81
CA PHE A 22 10.72 -7.52 -1.47
C PHE A 22 10.86 -9.06 -1.38
N LEU A 23 9.99 -9.79 -2.08
CA LEU A 23 9.97 -11.25 -2.11
C LEU A 23 11.19 -11.83 -2.85
N LEU A 24 11.50 -11.29 -4.02
CA LEU A 24 12.51 -11.86 -4.92
C LEU A 24 13.91 -11.26 -4.67
N LEU A 25 13.98 -10.00 -4.21
CA LEU A 25 15.22 -9.26 -4.04
C LEU A 25 15.46 -8.76 -2.60
N PRO A 26 15.27 -9.58 -1.54
CA PRO A 26 15.50 -9.16 -0.14
C PRO A 26 16.98 -8.83 0.12
N GLY A 27 17.88 -9.30 -0.75
CA GLY A 27 19.30 -8.96 -0.85
C GLY A 27 19.57 -7.46 -0.78
N TRP A 28 18.86 -6.75 -1.66
CA TRP A 28 19.07 -5.35 -1.99
C TRP A 28 18.39 -4.41 -0.99
N PHE A 29 17.21 -4.79 -0.51
CA PHE A 29 16.40 -3.95 0.38
C PHE A 29 16.64 -4.22 1.86
N GLY A 30 17.05 -5.43 2.25
CA GLY A 30 17.27 -5.77 3.66
C GLY A 30 18.14 -4.78 4.44
N PRO A 31 19.31 -4.36 3.91
CA PRO A 31 20.15 -3.36 4.59
C PRO A 31 19.45 -2.02 4.86
N LEU A 32 18.57 -1.57 3.95
CA LEU A 32 17.82 -0.32 4.15
C LEU A 32 16.85 -0.43 5.33
N PHE A 33 16.30 -1.61 5.57
CA PHE A 33 15.37 -1.86 6.67
C PHE A 33 16.04 -2.43 7.92
N GLY A 34 17.38 -2.40 7.98
CA GLY A 34 18.14 -2.95 9.11
C GLY A 34 18.01 -4.46 9.28
N VAL A 35 17.67 -5.18 8.21
CA VAL A 35 17.44 -6.63 8.23
C VAL A 35 18.71 -7.36 7.81
N GLY A 36 19.22 -8.20 8.72
CA GLY A 36 20.37 -9.06 8.50
C GLY A 36 20.11 -10.22 7.51
N PRO A 37 21.16 -10.90 7.03
CA PRO A 37 21.04 -12.08 6.17
C PRO A 37 20.12 -13.18 6.71
N GLU A 38 20.18 -13.41 8.02
CA GLU A 38 19.41 -14.39 8.79
C GLU A 38 17.90 -14.13 8.75
N ASP A 39 17.49 -12.86 8.69
CA ASP A 39 16.08 -12.44 8.74
C ASP A 39 15.47 -12.19 7.35
N ARG A 40 16.21 -12.46 6.27
CA ARG A 40 15.69 -12.26 4.90
C ARG A 40 14.46 -13.13 4.60
N GLY A 41 14.24 -14.21 5.34
CA GLY A 41 12.99 -14.99 5.27
C GLY A 41 11.75 -14.17 5.62
N TRP A 42 11.85 -13.32 6.65
CA TRP A 42 10.77 -12.42 7.07
C TRP A 42 10.46 -11.36 6.01
N LEU A 43 11.47 -10.79 5.37
CA LEU A 43 11.28 -9.86 4.25
C LEU A 43 10.54 -10.50 3.08
N ARG A 44 10.83 -11.77 2.78
CA ARG A 44 10.11 -12.51 1.74
C ARG A 44 8.65 -12.69 2.08
N LEU A 45 8.36 -13.09 3.31
CA LEU A 45 6.98 -13.25 3.79
C LEU A 45 6.23 -11.91 3.72
N ILE A 46 6.82 -10.82 4.21
CA ILE A 46 6.23 -9.48 4.12
C ILE A 46 5.98 -9.09 2.65
N GLY A 47 6.94 -9.34 1.76
CA GLY A 47 6.79 -9.08 0.33
C GLY A 47 5.62 -9.84 -0.30
N LEU A 48 5.44 -11.11 0.06
CA LEU A 48 4.28 -11.91 -0.36
C LEU A 48 2.96 -11.29 0.12
N LEU A 49 2.87 -10.90 1.40
CA LEU A 49 1.67 -10.29 1.98
C LEU A 49 1.34 -8.94 1.31
N ILE A 50 2.37 -8.12 1.01
CA ILE A 50 2.19 -6.86 0.29
C ILE A 50 1.67 -7.12 -1.13
N ALA A 51 2.23 -8.12 -1.83
CA ALA A 51 1.78 -8.47 -3.17
C ALA A 51 0.33 -8.98 -3.18
N ASP A 52 -0.05 -9.79 -2.19
CA ASP A 52 -1.42 -10.28 -2.01
C ASP A 52 -2.40 -9.13 -1.73
N LEU A 53 -2.04 -8.19 -0.86
CA LEU A 53 -2.82 -6.97 -0.65
C LEU A 53 -2.98 -6.16 -1.95
N GLY A 54 -1.93 -6.12 -2.77
CA GLY A 54 -1.96 -5.53 -4.10
C GLY A 54 -2.95 -6.22 -5.05
N LEU A 55 -3.09 -7.54 -4.98
CA LEU A 55 -4.10 -8.29 -5.73
C LEU A 55 -5.52 -7.90 -5.28
N PHE A 56 -5.76 -7.84 -3.97
CA PHE A 56 -7.06 -7.39 -3.43
C PHE A 56 -7.41 -5.97 -3.88
N TYR A 57 -6.47 -5.03 -3.79
CA TYR A 57 -6.70 -3.65 -4.22
C TYR A 57 -6.94 -3.55 -5.72
N SER A 58 -6.19 -4.30 -6.51
CA SER A 58 -6.39 -4.41 -7.96
C SER A 58 -7.78 -4.94 -8.28
N PHE A 59 -8.25 -5.97 -7.57
CA PHE A 59 -9.60 -6.50 -7.75
C PHE A 59 -10.67 -5.46 -7.36
N ILE A 60 -10.57 -4.89 -6.17
CA ILE A 60 -11.50 -3.86 -5.66
C ILE A 60 -11.64 -2.70 -6.66
N GLY A 61 -10.50 -2.20 -7.16
CA GLY A 61 -10.48 -1.15 -8.17
C GLY A 61 -11.10 -1.63 -9.48
N ARG A 62 -10.68 -2.79 -10.00
CA ARG A 62 -11.13 -3.34 -11.30
C ARG A 62 -12.65 -3.49 -11.39
N TYR A 63 -13.28 -3.87 -10.29
CA TYR A 63 -14.73 -4.05 -10.17
C TYR A 63 -15.46 -2.82 -9.61
N ASP A 64 -14.75 -1.70 -9.40
CA ASP A 64 -15.33 -0.39 -9.04
C ASP A 64 -16.18 -0.43 -7.77
N HIS A 65 -15.76 -1.23 -6.77
CA HIS A 65 -16.42 -1.32 -5.47
C HIS A 65 -16.08 -0.09 -4.61
N GLU A 66 -16.80 1.01 -4.82
CA GLU A 66 -16.50 2.31 -4.21
C GLU A 66 -16.37 2.30 -2.67
N PRO A 67 -17.23 1.62 -1.89
CA PRO A 67 -17.07 1.55 -0.43
C PRO A 67 -15.73 0.95 -0.01
N LEU A 68 -15.31 -0.13 -0.68
CA LEU A 68 -14.01 -0.76 -0.41
C LEU A 68 -12.85 0.11 -0.89
N CYS A 69 -13.02 0.81 -2.02
CA CYS A 69 -12.02 1.79 -2.46
C CYS A 69 -11.77 2.87 -1.40
N ARG A 70 -12.84 3.40 -0.77
CA ARG A 70 -12.73 4.37 0.33
C ARG A 70 -12.11 3.76 1.58
N LEU A 71 -12.44 2.50 1.90
CA LEU A 71 -11.81 1.78 3.01
C LEU A 71 -10.28 1.71 2.87
N THR A 72 -9.77 1.52 1.65
CA THR A 72 -8.31 1.49 1.41
C THR A 72 -7.61 2.81 1.79
N VAL A 73 -8.30 3.95 1.76
CA VAL A 73 -7.74 5.24 2.16
C VAL A 73 -7.43 5.23 3.65
N PHE A 74 -8.38 4.77 4.48
CA PHE A 74 -8.19 4.66 5.92
C PHE A 74 -7.08 3.67 6.28
N ALA A 75 -7.02 2.53 5.60
CA ALA A 75 -5.96 1.54 5.81
C ALA A 75 -4.57 2.13 5.54
N ARG A 76 -4.40 2.85 4.42
CA ARG A 76 -3.13 3.48 4.05
C ARG A 76 -2.73 4.63 4.98
N VAL A 77 -3.70 5.44 5.43
CA VAL A 77 -3.45 6.46 6.47
C VAL A 77 -3.02 5.80 7.78
N GLY A 78 -3.66 4.69 8.16
CA GLY A 78 -3.27 3.89 9.32
C GLY A 78 -1.83 3.40 9.23
N VAL A 79 -1.41 2.85 8.08
CA VAL A 79 -0.02 2.44 7.83
C VAL A 79 0.94 3.63 7.99
N ALA A 80 0.60 4.81 7.44
CA ALA A 80 1.42 6.00 7.58
C ALA A 80 1.61 6.44 9.05
N ILE A 81 0.51 6.47 9.82
CA ILE A 81 0.54 6.85 11.23
C ILE A 81 1.34 5.84 12.05
N VAL A 82 1.05 4.54 11.90
CA VAL A 82 1.73 3.49 12.66
C VAL A 82 3.22 3.44 12.31
N SER A 83 3.58 3.57 11.03
CA SER A 83 4.99 3.62 10.62
C SER A 83 5.72 4.80 11.27
N ALA A 84 5.09 5.98 11.31
CA ALA A 84 5.66 7.15 11.97
C ALA A 84 5.86 6.90 13.48
N LEU A 85 4.85 6.37 14.17
CA LEU A 85 4.93 6.05 15.60
C LEU A 85 6.07 5.06 15.90
N LEU A 86 6.18 3.98 15.11
CA LEU A 86 7.22 2.96 15.29
C LEU A 86 8.63 3.49 15.04
N VAL A 87 8.79 4.44 14.11
CA VAL A 87 10.07 5.08 13.84
C VAL A 87 10.44 6.04 14.97
N PHE A 88 9.49 6.87 15.43
CA PHE A 88 9.76 7.84 16.50
C PHE A 88 9.91 7.18 17.88
N SER A 89 9.35 6.00 18.10
CA SER A 89 9.63 5.18 19.29
C SER A 89 10.99 4.46 19.23
N GLY A 90 11.69 4.49 18.10
CA GLY A 90 12.94 3.76 17.88
C GLY A 90 12.76 2.26 17.68
N SER A 91 11.53 1.78 17.47
CA SER A 91 11.23 0.36 17.30
C SER A 91 11.62 -0.17 15.92
N VAL A 92 11.59 0.69 14.88
CA VAL A 92 12.00 0.33 13.53
C VAL A 92 12.91 1.40 12.90
N PRO A 93 13.77 1.05 11.92
CA PRO A 93 14.64 2.01 11.23
C PRO A 93 13.89 3.11 10.46
N LYS A 94 14.54 4.26 10.30
CA LYS A 94 13.98 5.45 9.62
C LYS A 94 13.44 5.19 8.21
N PRO A 95 14.00 4.27 7.39
CA PRO A 95 13.45 4.02 6.05
C PRO A 95 12.01 3.51 6.02
N PHE A 96 11.47 3.00 7.13
CA PHE A 96 10.03 2.70 7.23
C PHE A 96 9.13 3.95 7.09
N LEU A 97 9.65 5.16 7.32
CA LEU A 97 8.91 6.40 7.01
C LEU A 97 8.62 6.54 5.52
N LEU A 98 9.51 6.07 4.65
CA LEU A 98 9.29 6.16 3.19
C LEU A 98 8.06 5.34 2.78
N LEU A 99 7.88 4.16 3.37
CA LEU A 99 6.70 3.33 3.14
C LEU A 99 5.43 4.08 3.55
N GLY A 100 5.40 4.60 4.78
CA GLY A 100 4.27 5.38 5.28
C GLY A 100 3.97 6.63 4.45
N LEU A 101 4.99 7.32 3.94
CA LEU A 101 4.82 8.48 3.06
C LEU A 101 4.21 8.09 1.70
N ILE A 102 4.63 6.97 1.11
CA ILE A 102 4.06 6.47 -0.15
C ILE A 102 2.59 6.06 0.04
N ASP A 103 2.28 5.37 1.14
CA ASP A 103 0.90 5.05 1.54
C ASP A 103 0.03 6.31 1.68
N LEU A 104 0.52 7.32 2.42
CA LEU A 104 -0.19 8.58 2.63
C LEU A 104 -0.39 9.34 1.31
N ALA A 105 0.62 9.41 0.45
CA ALA A 105 0.51 10.05 -0.86
C ALA A 105 -0.55 9.35 -1.73
N GLY A 106 -0.56 8.01 -1.75
CA GLY A 106 -1.57 7.23 -2.46
C GLY A 106 -2.99 7.42 -1.90
N ALA A 107 -3.11 7.53 -0.57
CA ALA A 107 -4.37 7.79 0.12
C ALA A 107 -4.93 9.17 -0.24
N ILE A 108 -4.09 10.21 -0.18
CA ILE A 108 -4.43 11.58 -0.58
C ILE A 108 -4.87 11.60 -2.05
N TRP A 109 -4.10 10.97 -2.94
CA TRP A 109 -4.43 10.92 -4.36
C TRP A 109 -5.81 10.29 -4.62
N THR A 110 -6.15 9.24 -3.87
CA THR A 110 -7.46 8.58 -3.97
C THR A 110 -8.59 9.44 -3.42
N GLN A 111 -8.36 10.11 -2.28
CA GLN A 111 -9.37 10.95 -1.62
C GLN A 111 -9.71 12.21 -2.42
N LEU A 112 -8.74 12.73 -3.19
CA LEU A 112 -8.95 13.90 -4.05
C LEU A 112 -9.77 13.58 -5.30
N GLN A 113 -10.03 12.30 -5.61
CA GLN A 113 -10.82 11.94 -6.79
C GLN A 113 -12.32 12.21 -6.57
N PRO A 114 -13.03 12.72 -7.59
CA PRO A 114 -14.46 12.96 -7.50
C PRO A 114 -15.23 11.64 -7.38
N ALA A 115 -16.30 11.65 -6.57
CA ALA A 115 -17.20 10.51 -6.43
C ALA A 115 -17.87 10.15 -7.75
N LYS A 116 -18.23 8.88 -7.92
CA LYS A 116 -18.97 8.43 -9.11
C LYS A 116 -20.31 9.16 -9.14
N ARG A 117 -20.57 9.92 -10.22
CA ARG A 117 -21.85 10.61 -10.40
C ARG A 117 -22.94 9.53 -10.46
N ARG A 118 -23.77 9.42 -9.42
CA ARG A 118 -24.94 8.53 -9.44
C ARG A 118 -25.82 9.01 -10.58
N SER A 119 -25.98 8.16 -11.58
CA SER A 119 -26.91 8.34 -12.67
C SER A 119 -28.31 8.42 -12.08
N THR A 120 -28.84 9.63 -11.90
CA THR A 120 -30.24 9.89 -11.60
C THR A 120 -31.05 9.58 -12.85
N TRP A 121 -31.32 8.30 -13.12
CA TRP A 121 -32.50 7.95 -13.90
C TRP A 121 -33.63 7.78 -12.90
N ARG A 122 -34.58 8.71 -13.01
CA ARG A 122 -35.89 8.70 -12.36
C ARG A 122 -36.73 7.57 -12.93
#